data_AF-X1EDL6-F1
#
_entry.id   AF-X1EDL6-F1
#
_cell.length_a   1.000
_cell.length_b   1.000
_cell.length_c   1.000
_cell.angle_alpha   90.00
_cell.angle_beta   90.00
_cell.angle_gamma   90.00
#
_symmetry.space_group_name_H-M   'P 1'
#
loop_
_entity.id
_entity.type
_entity.pdbx_description
1 polymer ?
#
loop_
_entity_poly.entity_id
_entity_poly.type
_entity_poly.pdbx_seq_one_letter_code
_entity_poly.pdbx_strand_id
1 'polypeptide(L)'
;KYDLVAPCGDYCGGCGQYNGLISETAKQMREFADLYGFEFRAEGSFDFKQFVNGLEWFIENAQCPGCRQGGGPAWCEVKKCCFEKGLRICFECEEFPCSKIKNVADLDTMDRYKGFKEIGFEKWVKEQTRKAKKGYEIHLQKVTSLRP
;
A
#
# COMPACT_ATOMS: atom_id res chain seq x y z
N LYS A 1 -12.74 9.53 -9.94
CA LYS A 1 -13.38 9.84 -8.62
C LYS A 1 -13.04 8.81 -7.55
N TYR A 2 -12.87 7.53 -7.90
CA TYR A 2 -12.52 6.46 -6.94
C TYR A 2 -11.20 5.78 -7.29
N ASP A 3 -10.25 6.56 -7.81
CA ASP A 3 -8.99 6.08 -8.39
C ASP A 3 -8.06 5.46 -7.33
N LEU A 4 -8.32 5.76 -6.05
CA LEU A 4 -7.65 5.19 -4.88
C LEU A 4 -8.29 3.91 -4.35
N VAL A 5 -9.47 3.53 -4.84
CA VAL A 5 -10.11 2.26 -4.45
C VAL A 5 -9.47 1.16 -5.27
N ALA A 6 -8.67 0.31 -4.61
CA ALA A 6 -8.06 -0.81 -5.28
C ALA A 6 -9.13 -1.85 -5.65
N PRO A 7 -9.00 -2.55 -6.78
CA PRO A 7 -9.95 -3.58 -7.18
C PRO A 7 -10.17 -4.68 -6.13
N CYS A 8 -9.13 -5.07 -5.38
CA CYS A 8 -9.22 -6.07 -4.31
C CYS A 8 -9.97 -5.61 -3.05
N GLY A 9 -10.33 -4.33 -2.96
CA GLY A 9 -10.96 -3.74 -1.78
C GLY A 9 -9.98 -3.15 -0.77
N ASP A 10 -8.73 -2.96 -1.17
CA ASP A 10 -7.80 -2.05 -0.50
C ASP A 10 -8.06 -0.58 -0.85
N TYR A 11 -7.38 0.31 -0.12
CA TYR A 11 -7.41 1.74 -0.37
C TYR A 11 -5.99 2.29 -0.53
N CYS A 12 -5.58 2.57 -1.76
CA CYS A 12 -4.22 3.00 -2.10
C CYS A 12 -3.77 4.23 -1.30
N GLY A 13 -4.68 5.14 -0.92
CA GLY A 13 -4.34 6.30 -0.09
C GLY A 13 -3.72 5.94 1.28
N GLY A 14 -3.95 4.73 1.79
CA GLY A 14 -3.33 4.21 3.01
C GLY A 14 -2.19 3.20 2.74
N CYS A 15 -1.78 2.98 1.49
CA CYS A 15 -0.68 2.09 1.15
C CYS A 15 0.65 2.85 1.16
N GLY A 16 1.63 2.34 1.89
CA GLY A 16 2.95 2.97 2.04
C GLY A 16 3.71 3.23 0.74
N GLN A 17 3.48 2.42 -0.31
CA GLN A 17 4.07 2.64 -1.64
C GLN A 17 3.38 3.75 -2.44
N TYR A 18 2.06 3.92 -2.27
CA TYR A 18 1.32 4.96 -3.00
C TYR A 18 1.45 6.32 -2.31
N ASN A 19 1.36 6.36 -0.98
CA ASN A 19 1.38 7.63 -0.24
C ASN A 19 2.79 8.19 0.00
N GLY A 20 3.83 7.50 -0.46
CA GLY A 20 5.23 7.93 -0.36
C GLY A 20 5.91 7.61 0.98
N LEU A 21 5.22 6.98 1.94
CA LEU A 21 5.78 6.68 3.27
C LEU A 21 7.07 5.85 3.18
N ILE A 22 7.15 4.89 2.26
CA ILE A 22 8.36 4.06 2.09
C ILE A 22 9.54 4.90 1.57
N SER A 23 9.33 5.69 0.51
CA SER A 23 10.37 6.55 -0.06
C SER A 23 10.86 7.55 0.99
N GLU A 24 9.95 8.17 1.75
CA GLU A 24 10.32 9.15 2.77
C GLU A 24 11.07 8.52 3.95
N THR A 25 10.64 7.32 4.39
CA THR A 25 11.37 6.58 5.43
C THR A 25 12.80 6.26 4.98
N ALA A 26 12.99 5.91 3.70
CA ALA A 26 14.32 5.66 3.14
C ALA A 26 15.19 6.93 3.12
N LYS A 27 14.61 8.09 2.75
CA LYS A 27 15.32 9.39 2.83
C LYS A 27 15.76 9.72 4.25
N GLN A 28 14.85 9.64 5.22
CA GLN A 28 15.17 9.94 6.61
C GLN A 28 16.27 9.01 7.15
N MET A 29 16.19 7.71 6.84
CA MET A 29 17.23 6.76 7.26
C MET A 29 18.58 7.10 6.64
N ARG A 30 18.62 7.50 5.37
CA ARG A 30 19.83 7.95 4.68
C ARG A 30 20.42 9.19 5.34
N GLU A 31 19.58 10.19 5.61
CA GLU A 31 19.99 11.43 6.28
C GLU A 31 20.58 11.17 7.66
N PHE A 32 19.94 10.31 8.47
CA PHE A 32 20.49 9.93 9.78
C PHE A 32 21.76 9.11 9.67
N ALA A 33 21.87 8.22 8.66
CA ALA A 33 23.08 7.44 8.45
C ALA A 33 24.29 8.32 8.16
N ASP A 34 24.10 9.39 7.38
CA ASP A 34 25.13 10.39 7.10
C ASP A 34 25.43 11.25 8.34
N LEU A 35 24.40 11.86 8.94
CA LEU A 35 24.52 12.77 10.09
C LEU A 35 25.29 12.15 11.26
N TYR A 36 25.03 10.86 11.56
CA TYR A 36 25.65 10.17 12.68
C TYR A 36 26.94 9.43 12.30
N GLY A 37 27.36 9.49 11.03
CA GLY A 37 28.58 8.84 10.54
C GLY A 37 28.52 7.32 10.66
N PHE A 38 27.39 6.70 10.30
CA PHE A 38 27.23 5.25 10.42
C PHE A 38 28.15 4.45 9.51
N GLU A 39 28.72 5.04 8.45
CA GLU A 39 29.77 4.39 7.65
C GLU A 39 30.94 3.95 8.53
N PHE A 40 31.46 4.86 9.36
CA PHE A 40 32.54 4.57 10.29
C PHE A 40 32.07 3.66 11.44
N ARG A 41 30.91 3.94 12.03
CA ARG A 41 30.44 3.20 13.21
C ARG A 41 30.06 1.74 12.91
N ALA A 42 29.68 1.45 11.68
CA ALA A 42 29.30 0.11 11.23
C ALA A 42 30.45 -0.63 10.52
N GLU A 43 31.67 -0.11 10.58
CA GLU A 43 32.83 -0.72 9.93
C GLU A 43 32.98 -2.20 10.31
N GLY A 44 33.17 -3.06 9.31
CA GLY A 44 33.27 -4.51 9.47
C GLY A 44 31.97 -5.24 9.80
N SER A 45 30.85 -4.55 10.02
CA SER A 45 29.57 -5.18 10.37
C SER A 45 28.76 -5.58 9.13
N PHE A 46 28.71 -4.71 8.12
CA PHE A 46 28.06 -4.96 6.83
C PHE A 46 28.61 -4.02 5.75
N ASP A 47 28.24 -4.26 4.49
CA ASP A 47 28.57 -3.35 3.39
C ASP A 47 27.69 -2.10 3.46
N PHE A 48 28.22 -1.05 4.10
CA PHE A 48 27.52 0.22 4.27
C PHE A 48 27.17 0.90 2.93
N LYS A 49 28.05 0.77 1.93
CA LYS A 49 27.81 1.37 0.61
C LYS A 49 26.64 0.68 -0.09
N GLN A 50 26.57 -0.65 -0.01
CA GLN A 50 25.40 -1.38 -0.52
C GLN A 50 24.11 -1.03 0.22
N PHE A 51 24.17 -0.81 1.53
CA PHE A 51 23.01 -0.34 2.29
C PHE A 51 22.51 1.01 1.78
N VAL A 52 23.40 1.99 1.59
CA VAL A 52 23.03 3.32 1.04
C VAL A 52 22.46 3.18 -0.37
N ASN A 53 23.07 2.37 -1.24
CA ASN A 53 22.52 2.10 -2.58
C ASN A 53 21.11 1.51 -2.52
N GLY A 54 20.84 0.64 -1.55
CA GLY A 54 19.51 0.10 -1.29
C GLY A 54 18.50 1.19 -0.90
N LEU A 55 18.88 2.12 -0.03
CA LEU A 55 18.03 3.26 0.33
C LEU A 55 17.72 4.14 -0.88
N GLU A 56 18.73 4.48 -1.68
CA GLU A 56 18.55 5.27 -2.92
C GLU A 56 17.58 4.58 -3.89
N TRP A 57 17.70 3.26 -4.04
CA TRP A 57 16.76 2.50 -4.87
C TRP A 57 15.31 2.66 -4.38
N PHE A 58 15.05 2.58 -3.08
CA PHE A 58 13.70 2.81 -2.53
C PHE A 58 13.23 4.25 -2.75
N ILE A 59 14.11 5.23 -2.59
CA ILE A 59 13.79 6.65 -2.79
C ILE A 59 13.28 6.87 -4.22
N GLU A 60 13.97 6.29 -5.21
CA GLU A 60 13.68 6.47 -6.63
C GLU A 60 12.56 5.58 -7.17
N ASN A 61 12.43 4.34 -6.67
CA ASN A 61 11.63 3.29 -7.33
C ASN A 61 10.43 2.79 -6.51
N ALA A 62 10.31 3.12 -5.22
CA ALA A 62 9.25 2.56 -4.38
C ALA A 62 7.86 3.20 -4.59
N GLN A 63 7.78 4.31 -5.33
CA GLN A 63 6.54 5.03 -5.55
C GLN A 63 5.61 4.28 -6.52
N CYS A 64 4.39 4.03 -6.08
CA CYS A 64 3.38 3.33 -6.89
C CYS A 64 2.30 4.31 -7.40
N PRO A 65 1.91 4.26 -8.69
CA PRO A 65 0.85 5.13 -9.22
C PRO A 65 -0.56 4.75 -8.72
N GLY A 66 -0.70 3.61 -8.06
CA GLY A 66 -1.97 3.08 -7.56
C GLY A 66 -2.60 2.04 -8.48
N CYS A 67 -3.39 1.14 -7.91
CA CYS A 67 -3.84 -0.08 -8.59
C CYS A 67 -4.70 0.18 -9.85
N ARG A 68 -5.42 1.30 -9.90
CA ARG A 68 -6.23 1.70 -11.07
C ARG A 68 -5.44 2.47 -12.14
N GLN A 69 -4.20 2.86 -11.84
CA GLN A 69 -3.35 3.68 -12.70
C GLN A 69 -2.10 2.89 -13.16
N GLY A 70 -2.25 1.58 -13.36
CA GLY A 70 -1.16 0.70 -13.78
C GLY A 70 -0.28 0.15 -12.66
N GLY A 71 -0.53 0.52 -11.41
CA GLY A 71 0.16 -0.04 -10.24
C GLY A 71 -0.29 -1.45 -9.86
N GLY A 72 0.29 -1.94 -8.76
CA GLY A 72 0.09 -3.29 -8.25
C GLY A 72 0.68 -4.38 -9.17
N PRO A 73 0.58 -5.65 -8.78
CA PRO A 73 1.17 -6.74 -9.57
C PRO A 73 0.57 -6.82 -10.99
N ALA A 74 1.42 -7.11 -11.98
CA ALA A 74 1.01 -7.29 -13.37
C ALA A 74 0.06 -8.51 -13.53
N TRP A 75 0.29 -9.55 -12.72
CA TRP A 75 -0.48 -10.80 -12.72
C TRP A 75 -1.80 -10.73 -11.92
N CYS A 76 -2.18 -9.57 -11.36
CA CYS A 76 -3.34 -9.46 -10.48
C CYS A 76 -4.66 -9.75 -11.23
N GLU A 77 -5.22 -10.96 -11.03
CA GLU A 77 -6.46 -11.40 -11.67
C GLU A 77 -7.69 -10.60 -11.21
N VAL A 78 -7.70 -10.16 -9.94
CA VAL A 78 -8.81 -9.36 -9.40
C VAL A 78 -8.92 -8.03 -10.10
N LYS A 79 -7.77 -7.40 -10.39
CA LYS A 79 -7.67 -6.16 -11.16
C LYS A 79 -8.31 -6.37 -12.54
N LYS A 80 -7.84 -7.38 -13.28
CA LYS A 80 -8.37 -7.75 -14.61
C LYS A 80 -9.88 -8.02 -14.57
N CYS A 81 -10.34 -8.87 -13.66
CA CYS A 81 -11.74 -9.24 -13.50
C CYS A 81 -12.64 -8.03 -13.20
N CYS A 82 -12.23 -7.13 -12.30
CA CYS A 82 -13.00 -5.92 -12.00
C CYS A 82 -13.09 -4.98 -13.21
N PHE A 83 -12.01 -4.83 -13.98
CA PHE A 83 -12.05 -4.02 -15.20
C PHE A 83 -12.97 -4.62 -16.27
N GLU A 84 -12.87 -5.93 -16.52
CA GLU A 84 -13.71 -6.64 -17.50
C GLU A 84 -15.21 -6.59 -17.13
N LYS A 85 -15.53 -6.71 -15.83
CA LYS A 85 -16.90 -6.65 -15.32
C LYS A 85 -17.40 -5.23 -15.06
N GLY A 86 -16.58 -4.19 -15.23
CA GLY A 86 -16.95 -2.80 -14.91
C GLY A 86 -17.19 -2.53 -13.42
N LEU A 87 -16.59 -3.32 -12.52
CA LEU A 87 -16.76 -3.20 -11.07
C LEU A 87 -15.87 -2.10 -10.47
N ARG A 88 -16.42 -1.35 -9.50
CA ARG A 88 -15.66 -0.32 -8.76
C ARG A 88 -14.79 -0.95 -7.68
N ILE A 89 -15.16 -2.12 -7.20
CA ILE A 89 -14.46 -2.88 -6.17
C ILE A 89 -14.94 -4.32 -6.26
N CYS A 90 -14.07 -5.31 -6.00
CA CYS A 90 -14.43 -6.72 -6.10
C CYS A 90 -15.58 -7.10 -5.14
N PHE A 91 -15.76 -6.34 -4.06
CA PHE A 91 -16.85 -6.50 -3.08
C PHE A 91 -18.25 -6.23 -3.65
N GLU A 92 -18.37 -5.65 -4.84
CA GLU A 92 -19.64 -5.51 -5.56
C GLU A 92 -20.00 -6.74 -6.39
N CYS A 93 -19.05 -7.66 -6.58
CA CYS A 93 -19.27 -8.88 -7.35
C CYS A 93 -20.19 -9.84 -6.58
N GLU A 94 -21.24 -10.34 -7.21
CA GLU A 94 -22.16 -11.33 -6.61
C GLU A 94 -21.48 -12.67 -6.31
N GLU A 95 -20.42 -12.99 -7.05
CA GLU A 95 -19.59 -14.17 -6.82
C GLU A 95 -18.56 -13.98 -5.69
N PHE A 96 -18.48 -12.79 -5.07
CA PHE A 96 -17.52 -12.55 -4.01
C PHE A 96 -17.97 -13.20 -2.68
N PRO A 97 -17.10 -13.97 -2.01
CA PRO A 97 -15.71 -14.27 -2.34
C PRO A 97 -15.56 -15.43 -3.35
N CYS A 98 -14.63 -15.30 -4.31
CA CYS A 98 -14.28 -16.36 -5.27
C CYS A 98 -12.78 -16.66 -5.27
N SER A 99 -12.33 -17.68 -6.03
CA SER A 99 -10.92 -18.10 -6.08
C SER A 99 -9.94 -17.00 -6.50
N LYS A 100 -10.36 -16.03 -7.31
CA LYS A 100 -9.50 -14.97 -7.86
C LYS A 100 -8.91 -14.04 -6.79
N ILE A 101 -9.60 -13.86 -5.66
CA ILE A 101 -9.11 -12.99 -4.57
C ILE A 101 -7.96 -13.62 -3.76
N LYS A 102 -7.82 -14.95 -3.79
CA LYS A 102 -6.96 -15.69 -2.86
C LYS A 102 -5.50 -15.24 -2.85
N ASN A 103 -4.95 -14.89 -4.02
CA ASN A 103 -3.53 -14.53 -4.16
C ASN A 103 -3.21 -13.08 -3.77
N VAL A 104 -4.22 -12.26 -3.51
CA VAL A 104 -4.07 -10.84 -3.15
C VAL A 104 -4.88 -10.45 -1.93
N ALA A 105 -5.46 -11.42 -1.23
CA ALA A 105 -6.25 -11.18 -0.02
C ALA A 105 -5.32 -10.96 1.17
N ASP A 106 -5.46 -9.81 1.82
CA ASP A 106 -4.93 -9.60 3.18
C ASP A 106 -5.79 -10.37 4.19
N LEU A 107 -5.23 -10.57 5.39
CA LEU A 107 -5.89 -11.24 6.52
C LEU A 107 -7.27 -10.64 6.87
N ASP A 108 -7.45 -9.33 6.70
CA ASP A 108 -8.68 -8.61 7.02
C ASP A 108 -9.63 -8.44 5.81
N THR A 109 -9.31 -9.01 4.64
CA THR A 109 -10.12 -8.84 3.42
C THR A 109 -11.59 -9.17 3.63
N MET A 110 -11.89 -10.26 4.34
CA MET A 110 -13.27 -10.67 4.62
C MET A 110 -13.99 -9.73 5.59
N ASP A 111 -13.27 -9.13 6.53
CA ASP A 111 -13.86 -8.16 7.46
C ASP A 111 -14.10 -6.81 6.79
N ARG A 112 -13.18 -6.39 5.90
CA ARG A 112 -13.42 -5.24 5.00
C ARG A 112 -14.64 -5.47 4.11
N TYR A 113 -14.82 -6.68 3.59
CA TYR A 113 -16.00 -7.05 2.80
C TYR A 113 -17.29 -6.98 3.61
N LYS A 114 -17.34 -7.57 4.82
CA LYS A 114 -18.52 -7.49 5.69
C LYS A 114 -18.87 -6.03 6.01
N GLY A 115 -17.89 -5.23 6.43
CA GLY A 115 -18.10 -3.81 6.69
C GLY A 115 -18.58 -3.05 5.45
N PHE A 116 -18.02 -3.35 4.27
CA PHE A 116 -18.50 -2.80 3.00
C PHE A 116 -19.96 -3.13 2.73
N LYS A 117 -20.39 -4.39 2.95
CA LYS A 117 -21.78 -4.83 2.75
C LYS A 117 -22.75 -4.12 3.69
N GLU A 118 -22.33 -3.82 4.91
CA GLU A 118 -23.16 -3.13 5.92
C GLU A 118 -23.33 -1.64 5.60
N ILE A 119 -22.25 -0.94 5.24
CA ILE A 119 -22.26 0.53 5.12
C ILE A 119 -22.42 1.03 3.68
N GLY A 120 -22.17 0.16 2.70
CA GLY A 120 -22.18 0.47 1.29
C GLY A 120 -20.96 1.28 0.82
N PHE A 121 -20.83 1.38 -0.51
CA PHE A 121 -19.64 1.90 -1.19
C PHE A 121 -19.22 3.30 -0.73
N GLU A 122 -20.12 4.29 -0.77
CA GLU A 122 -19.76 5.69 -0.47
C GLU A 122 -19.30 5.89 0.97
N LYS A 123 -19.97 5.25 1.95
CA LYS A 123 -19.57 5.33 3.36
C LYS A 123 -18.24 4.61 3.59
N TRP A 124 -18.03 3.46 2.95
CA TRP A 124 -16.79 2.72 3.02
C TRP A 124 -15.61 3.55 2.49
N VAL A 125 -15.75 4.18 1.32
CA VAL A 125 -14.71 5.07 0.75
C VAL A 125 -14.42 6.23 1.69
N LYS A 126 -15.44 6.86 2.27
CA LYS A 126 -15.27 7.96 3.25
C LYS A 126 -14.51 7.49 4.49
N GLU A 127 -14.78 6.28 4.98
CA GLU A 127 -14.06 5.71 6.13
C GLU A 127 -12.60 5.44 5.80
N GLN A 128 -12.29 4.80 4.66
CA GLN A 128 -10.90 4.53 4.27
C GLN A 128 -10.12 5.82 4.02
N THR A 129 -10.75 6.81 3.39
CA THR A 129 -10.16 8.14 3.20
C THR A 129 -9.81 8.77 4.55
N ARG A 130 -10.70 8.67 5.55
CA ARG A 130 -10.46 9.19 6.90
C ARG A 130 -9.34 8.43 7.61
N LYS A 131 -9.27 7.11 7.47
CA LYS A 131 -8.19 6.28 8.03
C LYS A 131 -6.84 6.67 7.42
N ALA A 132 -6.77 6.76 6.10
CA ALA A 132 -5.57 7.19 5.38
C ALA A 132 -5.07 8.57 5.84
N LYS A 133 -5.97 9.55 5.97
CA LYS A 133 -5.64 10.89 6.51
C LYS A 133 -5.09 10.88 7.93
N LYS A 134 -5.38 9.84 8.71
CA LYS A 134 -4.84 9.66 10.07
C LYS A 134 -3.53 8.86 10.08
N GLY A 135 -2.95 8.55 8.93
CA GLY A 135 -1.73 7.76 8.82
C GLY A 135 -1.94 6.25 9.04
N TYR A 136 -3.16 5.74 8.84
CA TYR A 136 -3.40 4.30 8.87
C TYR A 136 -2.76 3.62 7.65
N GLU A 137 -1.81 2.72 7.91
CA GLU A 137 -1.19 1.89 6.87
C GLU A 137 -1.97 0.58 6.77
N ILE A 138 -2.46 0.29 5.55
CA ILE A 138 -3.44 -0.77 5.32
C ILE A 138 -2.88 -2.18 5.48
N HIS A 139 -1.60 -2.40 5.14
CA HIS A 139 -0.95 -3.70 5.20
C HIS A 139 -0.43 -4.01 6.61
N LEU A 140 -0.06 -2.98 7.38
CA LEU A 140 0.27 -3.10 8.81
C LEU A 140 -0.96 -3.08 9.71
N GLN A 141 -2.12 -2.70 9.17
CA GLN A 141 -3.41 -2.57 9.87
C GLN A 141 -3.35 -1.67 11.12
N LYS A 142 -2.50 -0.64 11.11
CA LYS A 142 -2.33 0.29 12.23
C LYS A 142 -1.99 1.70 11.76
N VAL A 143 -2.22 2.68 12.62
CA VAL A 143 -1.67 4.02 12.43
C VAL A 143 -0.15 3.94 12.62
N THR A 144 0.60 4.39 11.62
CA THR A 144 2.05 4.44 11.70
C THR A 144 2.47 5.64 12.54
N SER A 145 3.37 5.42 13.50
CA SER A 145 4.04 6.50 14.22
C SER A 145 5.13 7.18 13.39
N LEU A 146 5.49 6.57 12.25
CA LEU A 146 6.40 7.13 11.26
C LEU A 146 5.78 8.42 10.72
N ARG A 147 6.43 9.54 11.02
CA ARG A 147 6.09 10.84 10.44
C ARG A 147 7.07 11.06 9.30
N PRO A 148 6.62 10.94 8.03
CA PRO A 148 7.41 11.43 6.91
C PRO A 148 7.79 12.90 7.14
#